data_AF-A0A1J3GWZ9-F1
#
_entry.id   AF-A0A1J3GWZ9-F1
#
_cell.length_a   1.000
_cell.length_b   1.000
_cell.length_c   1.000
_cell.angle_alpha   90.00
_cell.angle_beta   90.00
_cell.angle_gamma   90.00
#
_symmetry.space_group_name_H-M   'P 1'
#
loop_
_entity.id
_entity.type
_entity.pdbx_description
1 polymer ?
#
loop_
_entity_poly.entity_id
_entity_poly.type
_entity_poly.pdbx_seq_one_letter_code
_entity_poly.pdbx_strand_id
1 'polypeptide(L)'
;MAILFARSRNLVSILRQSLGLSTILTRRDFSPRPFVFTASQLYSTAFLGPVASHRHESTAVEIQPGLVQQSDEEDVQELEFPGGKIGYTSEMKFIPETSSRRIPCYRVLNEDGRIIPNSDFIPVSERLAVRMYEQMATLQVMDHIFYEAQRQGRISFYLTSVGEEAINIASAAALSPDDVVLPQYREPGVLLWRGFTLEEFANQCFGNRADYGKGRQMPIHYGSNRHNYFTISSPIATQLPQAAGVGYSLKMEKKNACAVTFIGDGGTSEGDFHAGLNFAAVMEAPVIFICRNNGWAISTHISEQFRSDGIVVKGQAYGIRSIRVDGNDALAVYSAVRSAREMAVTEQRPVLIEAMTYRVGHHSTSDDSTKYREADEIQYWKMSRNPVNRFRKWVEDNGWWSEEDESKLRSNTRKQLLQAIQAAEKWEKQPLTELFNDVYDVKPKNLEEQELGLKELVEKQPQDYPHGFHV
;
A
#
# COMPACT_ATOMS: atom_id res chain seq x y z
N MET A 1 9.95 -13.44 -1.85
CA MET A 1 10.81 -14.17 -0.90
C MET A 1 10.63 -15.70 -0.89
N ALA A 2 9.92 -16.32 -1.85
CA ALA A 2 9.72 -17.78 -1.91
C ALA A 2 10.65 -18.53 -2.88
N ILE A 3 11.47 -17.85 -3.68
CA ILE A 3 12.34 -18.48 -4.70
C ILE A 3 13.74 -18.85 -4.15
N LEU A 4 14.14 -18.30 -2.99
CA LEU A 4 15.44 -18.59 -2.37
C LEU A 4 15.48 -19.92 -1.59
N PHE A 5 14.34 -20.53 -1.27
CA PHE A 5 14.30 -21.77 -0.46
C PHE A 5 14.32 -23.08 -1.28
N ALA A 6 14.17 -23.03 -2.61
CA ALA A 6 14.21 -24.24 -3.45
C ALA A 6 15.63 -24.64 -3.88
N ARG A 7 16.58 -23.70 -3.93
CA ARG A 7 17.96 -23.97 -4.40
C ARG A 7 18.94 -24.38 -3.30
N SER A 8 18.56 -24.32 -2.02
CA SER A 8 19.46 -24.66 -0.90
C SER A 8 19.46 -26.13 -0.47
N ARG A 9 18.45 -26.93 -0.86
CA ARG A 9 18.36 -28.34 -0.43
C ARG A 9 19.33 -29.29 -1.15
N ASN A 10 19.69 -29.00 -2.40
CA ASN A 10 20.66 -29.81 -3.16
C ASN A 10 22.12 -29.52 -2.80
N LEU A 11 22.45 -28.30 -2.34
CA LEU A 11 23.80 -27.97 -1.89
C LEU A 11 24.13 -28.54 -0.51
N VAL A 12 23.13 -28.61 0.39
CA VAL A 12 23.30 -29.15 1.75
C VAL A 12 23.44 -30.68 1.76
N SER A 13 22.89 -31.41 0.78
CA SER A 13 23.09 -32.86 0.69
C SER A 13 24.49 -33.23 0.15
N ILE A 14 25.03 -32.43 -0.76
CA ILE A 14 26.37 -32.63 -1.33
C ILE A 14 27.47 -32.33 -0.30
N LEU A 15 27.29 -31.30 0.54
CA LEU A 15 28.22 -30.96 1.63
C LEU A 15 28.21 -31.96 2.80
N ARG A 16 27.12 -32.72 2.99
CA ARG A 16 27.03 -33.75 4.04
C ARG A 16 27.71 -35.08 3.67
N GLN A 17 27.98 -35.33 2.39
CA GLN A 17 28.73 -36.51 1.95
C GLN A 17 30.24 -36.28 1.86
N SER A 18 30.71 -35.02 1.80
CA SER A 18 32.15 -34.71 1.64
C SER A 18 32.92 -34.53 2.94
N LEU A 19 32.25 -34.54 4.10
CA LEU A 19 32.88 -34.37 5.41
C LEU A 19 32.53 -35.57 6.29
N GLY A 20 33.34 -36.61 6.19
CA GLY A 20 33.29 -37.77 7.08
C GLY A 20 33.59 -37.37 8.52
N LEU A 21 32.55 -37.12 9.30
CA LEU A 21 32.63 -36.96 10.76
C LEU A 21 31.75 -38.01 11.42
N SER A 22 32.43 -39.04 11.89
CA SER A 22 31.94 -40.11 12.73
C SER A 22 31.37 -39.58 14.05
N THR A 23 30.22 -40.15 14.42
CA THR A 23 29.72 -40.41 15.79
C THR A 23 30.76 -40.31 16.92
N ILE A 24 30.39 -39.64 18.03
CA ILE A 24 30.57 -40.09 19.42
C ILE A 24 29.70 -39.23 20.39
N LEU A 25 28.73 -39.92 21.00
CA LEU A 25 28.18 -39.87 22.37
C LEU A 25 28.05 -38.54 23.14
N THR A 26 26.85 -38.24 23.65
CA THR A 26 26.45 -38.59 25.04
C THR A 26 24.96 -38.31 25.31
N ARG A 27 24.28 -39.32 25.88
CA ARG A 27 22.96 -39.21 26.50
C ARG A 27 23.02 -38.30 27.73
N ARG A 28 22.00 -37.47 27.95
CA ARG A 28 21.46 -37.16 29.29
C ARG A 28 19.98 -36.80 29.21
N ASP A 29 19.26 -37.39 30.16
CA ASP A 29 17.80 -37.48 30.27
C ASP A 29 17.10 -36.14 30.49
N PHE A 30 15.96 -35.94 29.83
CA PHE A 30 15.00 -34.89 30.18
C PHE A 30 13.82 -35.52 30.93
N SER A 31 13.66 -35.15 32.20
CA SER A 31 12.42 -35.35 32.96
C SER A 31 11.55 -34.10 32.85
N PRO A 32 10.22 -34.21 32.61
CA PRO A 32 9.34 -33.05 32.58
C PRO A 32 8.82 -32.75 33.99
N ARG A 33 9.11 -31.57 34.53
CA ARG A 33 8.40 -31.02 35.70
C ARG A 33 7.23 -30.14 35.23
N PRO A 34 6.01 -30.30 35.77
CA PRO A 34 4.91 -29.38 35.48
C PRO A 34 5.03 -28.14 36.39
N PHE A 35 4.98 -26.95 35.79
CA PHE A 35 4.80 -25.70 36.54
C PHE A 35 3.30 -25.49 36.80
N VAL A 36 2.93 -25.52 38.07
CA VAL A 36 1.61 -25.14 38.58
C VAL A 36 1.72 -23.69 39.06
N PHE A 37 0.92 -22.78 38.50
CA PHE A 37 0.75 -21.43 39.02
C PHE A 37 -0.33 -21.43 40.10
N THR A 38 0.06 -21.15 41.35
CA THR A 38 -0.87 -20.81 42.44
C THR A 38 -1.03 -19.30 42.51
N ALA A 39 -2.28 -18.84 42.44
CA ALA A 39 -2.65 -17.46 42.66
C ALA A 39 -2.82 -17.21 44.16
N SER A 40 -1.95 -16.38 44.75
CA SER A 40 -2.29 -15.71 46.01
C SER A 40 -1.46 -14.44 46.21
N GLN A 41 -2.17 -13.31 46.15
CA GLN A 41 -2.01 -12.08 46.93
C GLN A 41 -0.73 -11.24 46.76
N LEU A 42 -0.92 -10.01 46.29
CA LEU A 42 -0.73 -8.82 47.12
C LEU A 42 -1.52 -7.64 46.53
N TYR A 43 -2.44 -7.13 47.35
CA TYR A 43 -3.18 -5.89 47.14
C TYR A 43 -2.22 -4.69 47.26
N SER A 44 -2.29 -3.76 46.31
CA SER A 44 -1.96 -2.35 46.56
C SER A 44 -2.90 -1.49 45.70
N THR A 45 -3.78 -0.78 46.40
CA THR A 45 -4.78 0.12 45.84
C THR A 45 -4.19 1.49 45.58
N ALA A 46 -4.15 1.92 44.32
CA ALA A 46 -4.10 3.34 43.96
C ALA A 46 -4.70 3.58 42.56
N PHE A 47 -5.91 4.14 42.57
CA PHE A 47 -6.54 4.99 41.54
C PHE A 47 -6.36 4.65 40.05
N LEU A 48 -7.29 3.86 39.50
CA LEU A 48 -7.83 4.03 38.15
C LEU A 48 -9.33 3.73 38.20
N GLY A 49 -10.17 4.71 37.85
CA GLY A 49 -11.62 4.55 37.78
C GLY A 49 -12.04 3.58 36.68
N PRO A 50 -13.29 3.08 36.68
CA PRO A 50 -13.73 2.12 35.68
C PRO A 50 -13.84 2.81 34.32
N VAL A 51 -12.96 2.47 33.39
CA VAL A 51 -13.16 2.73 31.96
C VAL A 51 -14.25 1.77 31.51
N ALA A 52 -15.50 2.23 31.56
CA ALA A 52 -16.61 1.56 30.91
C ALA A 52 -16.38 1.60 29.40
N SER A 53 -16.12 0.44 28.79
CA SER A 53 -16.15 0.30 27.34
C SER A 53 -17.62 0.33 26.89
N HIS A 54 -18.12 1.54 26.62
CA HIS A 54 -19.36 1.68 25.89
C HIS A 54 -19.11 1.21 24.45
N ARG A 55 -19.50 -0.04 24.14
CA ARG A 55 -19.77 -0.43 22.76
C ARG A 55 -20.88 0.50 22.26
N HIS A 56 -20.59 1.29 21.24
CA HIS A 56 -21.63 2.04 20.55
C HIS A 56 -22.65 1.05 19.96
N GLU A 57 -23.94 1.38 20.09
CA GLU A 57 -25.01 0.62 19.43
C GLU A 57 -24.72 0.60 17.93
N SER A 58 -24.65 -0.61 17.36
CA SER A 58 -24.46 -0.81 15.92
C SER A 58 -25.57 -0.09 15.16
N THR A 59 -25.20 0.84 14.29
CA THR A 59 -26.14 1.53 13.41
C THR A 59 -26.83 0.50 12.52
N ALA A 60 -28.16 0.48 12.56
CA ALA A 60 -28.97 -0.39 11.70
C ALA A 60 -28.57 -0.21 10.23
N VAL A 61 -28.24 -1.32 9.58
CA VAL A 61 -27.86 -1.34 8.16
C VAL A 61 -29.08 -0.97 7.32
N GLU A 62 -28.95 0.04 6.47
CA GLU A 62 -29.92 0.34 5.43
C GLU A 62 -29.86 -0.79 4.38
N ILE A 63 -30.93 -1.58 4.30
CA ILE A 63 -31.01 -2.75 3.42
C ILE A 63 -31.10 -2.24 1.97
N GLN A 64 -30.03 -2.39 1.20
CA GLN A 64 -30.12 -2.31 -0.27
C GLN A 64 -30.73 -3.63 -0.80
N PRO A 65 -31.87 -3.58 -1.51
CA PRO A 65 -32.52 -4.78 -2.02
C PRO A 65 -31.78 -5.27 -3.27
N GLY A 66 -30.90 -6.26 -3.12
CA GLY A 66 -30.20 -6.85 -4.26
C GLY A 66 -29.24 -7.95 -3.88
N LEU A 67 -29.79 -9.13 -3.53
CA LEU A 67 -29.23 -10.50 -3.77
C LEU A 67 -29.87 -11.59 -2.90
N VAL A 68 -30.92 -11.30 -2.13
CA VAL A 68 -31.74 -12.34 -1.48
C VAL A 68 -32.98 -12.54 -2.34
N GLN A 69 -33.12 -13.71 -2.96
CA GLN A 69 -34.41 -14.15 -3.48
C GLN A 69 -35.38 -14.17 -2.30
N GLN A 70 -36.30 -13.21 -2.23
CA GLN A 70 -37.50 -13.35 -1.40
C GLN A 70 -38.31 -14.50 -2.00
N SER A 71 -38.25 -15.67 -1.36
CA SER A 71 -39.28 -16.69 -1.53
C SER A 71 -40.42 -16.33 -0.59
N ASP A 72 -41.63 -16.25 -1.14
CA ASP A 72 -42.86 -16.00 -0.42
C ASP A 72 -43.09 -17.01 0.73
N GLU A 73 -43.80 -16.52 1.74
CA GLU A 73 -44.10 -17.11 3.04
C GLU A 73 -44.59 -18.58 3.00
N GLU A 74 -43.77 -19.49 3.52
CA GLU A 74 -44.18 -20.70 4.22
C GLU A 74 -43.34 -20.78 5.51
N ASP A 75 -43.90 -21.31 6.61
CA ASP A 75 -43.28 -21.42 7.95
C ASP A 75 -41.84 -22.02 7.92
N VAL A 76 -40.84 -21.21 7.57
CA VAL A 76 -39.44 -21.61 7.66
C VAL A 76 -39.12 -21.59 9.14
N GLN A 77 -38.94 -22.77 9.74
CA GLN A 77 -38.43 -22.86 11.10
C GLN A 77 -37.08 -22.12 11.15
N GLU A 78 -36.93 -21.23 12.12
CA GLU A 78 -35.72 -20.44 12.31
C GLU A 78 -35.01 -20.88 13.60
N LEU A 79 -33.69 -20.94 13.54
CA LEU A 79 -32.84 -21.05 14.72
C LEU A 79 -32.55 -19.64 15.25
N GLU A 80 -33.00 -19.37 16.48
CA GLU A 80 -32.54 -18.22 17.25
C GLU A 80 -31.09 -18.48 17.70
N PHE A 81 -30.11 -17.86 17.03
CA PHE A 81 -28.69 -18.03 17.31
C PHE A 81 -28.06 -16.68 17.73
N PRO A 82 -27.01 -16.66 18.57
CA PRO A 82 -26.26 -15.43 18.81
C PRO A 82 -25.74 -14.82 17.51
N GLY A 83 -26.19 -13.61 17.17
CA GLY A 83 -25.85 -12.91 15.93
C GLY A 83 -27.01 -12.78 14.93
N GLY A 84 -28.16 -13.39 15.18
CA GLY A 84 -29.38 -13.24 14.39
C GLY A 84 -30.09 -14.55 14.12
N LYS A 85 -31.28 -14.45 13.53
CA LYS A 85 -32.07 -15.62 13.12
C LYS A 85 -31.44 -16.30 11.91
N ILE A 86 -31.42 -17.63 11.92
CA ILE A 86 -30.89 -18.44 10.81
C ILE A 86 -32.00 -19.40 10.36
N GLY A 87 -32.43 -19.32 9.10
CA GLY A 87 -33.41 -20.24 8.54
C GLY A 87 -32.85 -21.66 8.40
N TYR A 88 -33.62 -22.68 8.77
CA TYR A 88 -33.27 -24.07 8.49
C TYR A 88 -33.49 -24.41 7.00
N THR A 89 -32.74 -25.38 6.48
CA THR A 89 -33.01 -26.04 5.20
C THR A 89 -32.76 -27.54 5.34
N SER A 90 -33.63 -28.36 4.74
CA SER A 90 -33.45 -29.81 4.63
C SER A 90 -32.62 -30.21 3.40
N GLU A 91 -32.30 -29.27 2.52
CA GLU A 91 -31.51 -29.52 1.31
C GLU A 91 -30.02 -29.40 1.58
N MET A 92 -29.28 -30.48 1.37
CA MET A 92 -27.82 -30.46 1.47
C MET A 92 -27.22 -29.75 0.24
N LYS A 93 -26.92 -28.45 0.38
CA LYS A 93 -26.30 -27.62 -0.66
C LYS A 93 -25.09 -26.87 -0.09
N PHE A 94 -23.93 -27.06 -0.70
CA PHE A 94 -22.75 -26.25 -0.41
C PHE A 94 -22.85 -24.90 -1.13
N ILE A 95 -22.41 -23.82 -0.49
CA ILE A 95 -22.22 -22.54 -1.16
C ILE A 95 -21.03 -22.68 -2.12
N PRO A 96 -21.18 -22.37 -3.42
CA PRO A 96 -20.10 -22.55 -4.39
C PRO A 96 -18.94 -21.59 -4.12
N GLU A 97 -17.73 -21.96 -4.54
CA GLU A 97 -16.52 -21.16 -4.39
C GLU A 97 -16.58 -19.83 -5.14
N THR A 98 -17.39 -19.75 -6.20
CA THR A 98 -17.62 -18.53 -6.99
C THR A 98 -19.07 -18.43 -7.43
N SER A 99 -19.55 -17.20 -7.57
CA SER A 99 -20.84 -16.92 -8.21
C SER A 99 -20.76 -17.17 -9.72
N SER A 100 -21.91 -17.44 -10.35
CA SER A 100 -22.01 -17.65 -11.80
C SER A 100 -21.59 -16.43 -12.62
N ARG A 101 -21.60 -15.24 -12.02
CA ARG A 101 -21.10 -13.98 -12.59
C ARG A 101 -20.13 -13.33 -11.62
N ARG A 102 -19.05 -12.75 -12.17
CA ARG A 102 -18.09 -11.95 -11.41
C ARG A 102 -18.67 -10.60 -11.02
N ILE A 103 -18.17 -10.02 -9.94
CA ILE A 103 -18.50 -8.66 -9.52
C ILE A 103 -18.09 -7.68 -10.63
N PRO A 104 -19.02 -6.83 -11.11
CA PRO A 104 -18.75 -5.85 -12.17
C PRO A 104 -17.67 -4.84 -11.77
N CYS A 105 -17.00 -4.30 -12.79
CA CYS A 105 -15.99 -3.26 -12.64
C CYS A 105 -16.62 -1.90 -12.95
N TYR A 106 -16.70 -1.01 -11.96
CA TYR A 106 -17.21 0.35 -12.12
C TYR A 106 -16.26 1.19 -12.99
N ARG A 107 -16.83 1.89 -13.96
CA ARG A 107 -16.11 2.63 -15.01
C ARG A 107 -16.96 3.80 -15.51
N VAL A 108 -16.32 4.91 -15.83
CA VAL A 108 -16.93 6.17 -16.27
C VAL A 108 -16.49 6.51 -17.69
N LEU A 109 -15.19 6.45 -17.97
CA LEU A 109 -14.61 6.69 -19.27
C LEU A 109 -14.49 5.39 -20.07
N ASN A 110 -14.87 5.44 -21.34
CA ASN A 110 -14.58 4.37 -22.26
C ASN A 110 -13.10 4.39 -22.73
N GLU A 111 -12.71 3.45 -23.58
CA GLU A 111 -11.33 3.32 -24.07
C GLU A 111 -10.85 4.54 -24.87
N ASP A 112 -11.80 5.23 -25.49
CA ASP A 112 -11.56 6.44 -26.27
C ASP A 112 -11.56 7.70 -25.40
N GLY A 113 -11.69 7.57 -24.07
CA GLY A 113 -11.75 8.71 -23.16
C GLY A 113 -13.11 9.42 -23.15
N ARG A 114 -14.18 8.79 -23.66
CA ARG A 114 -15.53 9.37 -23.65
C ARG A 114 -16.34 8.86 -22.48
N ILE A 115 -17.17 9.73 -21.89
CA ILE A 115 -18.09 9.35 -20.81
C ILE A 115 -19.07 8.29 -21.34
N ILE A 116 -19.23 7.20 -20.58
CA ILE A 116 -20.21 6.17 -20.85
C ILE A 116 -21.61 6.73 -20.50
N PRO A 117 -22.60 6.65 -21.41
CA PRO A 117 -23.94 7.15 -21.11
C PRO A 117 -24.52 6.56 -19.83
N ASN A 118 -25.17 7.40 -19.02
CA ASN A 118 -25.76 7.02 -17.73
C ASN A 118 -24.77 6.51 -16.67
N SER A 119 -23.46 6.78 -16.80
CA SER A 119 -22.52 6.55 -15.72
C SER A 119 -22.85 7.48 -14.54
N ASP A 120 -23.07 6.91 -13.36
CA ASP A 120 -23.19 7.67 -12.11
C ASP A 120 -21.78 7.98 -11.59
N PHE A 121 -21.34 9.23 -11.66
CA PHE A 121 -20.00 9.65 -11.24
C PHE A 121 -20.03 11.07 -10.67
N ILE A 122 -19.03 11.40 -9.86
CA ILE A 122 -18.91 12.73 -9.27
C ILE A 122 -18.28 13.67 -10.30
N PRO A 123 -18.98 14.73 -10.76
CA PRO A 123 -18.43 15.66 -11.72
C PRO A 123 -17.18 16.36 -11.18
N VAL A 124 -16.17 16.51 -12.03
CA VAL A 124 -14.93 17.23 -11.69
C VAL A 124 -14.87 18.54 -12.45
N SER A 125 -14.43 19.61 -11.78
CA SER A 125 -14.18 20.90 -12.44
C SER A 125 -13.00 20.82 -13.40
N GLU A 126 -12.97 21.68 -14.42
CA GLU A 126 -11.83 21.86 -15.34
C GLU A 126 -10.50 21.95 -14.59
N ARG A 127 -10.40 22.85 -13.61
CA ARG A 127 -9.18 23.03 -12.80
C ARG A 127 -8.72 21.74 -12.13
N LEU A 128 -9.66 20.96 -11.60
CA LEU A 128 -9.36 19.69 -10.95
C LEU A 128 -8.90 18.64 -11.96
N ALA A 129 -9.61 18.54 -13.09
CA ALA A 129 -9.29 17.63 -14.18
C ALA A 129 -7.89 17.90 -14.75
N VAL A 130 -7.61 19.15 -15.13
CA VAL A 130 -6.31 19.56 -15.66
C VAL A 130 -5.20 19.26 -14.65
N ARG A 131 -5.39 19.60 -13.37
CA ARG A 131 -4.39 19.30 -12.34
C ARG A 131 -4.16 17.80 -12.17
N MET A 132 -5.21 16.96 -12.19
CA MET A 132 -5.03 15.51 -12.12
C MET A 132 -4.21 15.00 -13.32
N TYR A 133 -4.52 15.50 -14.52
CA TYR A 133 -3.77 15.15 -15.72
C TYR A 133 -2.30 15.56 -15.63
N GLU A 134 -2.03 16.82 -15.24
CA GLU A 134 -0.68 17.35 -15.08
C GLU A 134 0.15 16.47 -14.14
N GLN A 135 -0.39 16.11 -12.98
CA GLN A 135 0.32 15.30 -12.00
C GLN A 135 0.51 13.85 -12.46
N MET A 136 -0.41 13.28 -13.23
CA MET A 136 -0.24 11.96 -13.85
C MET A 136 0.90 11.97 -14.86
N ALA A 137 0.98 13.00 -15.72
CA ALA A 137 2.07 13.17 -16.66
C ALA A 137 3.41 13.47 -15.95
N THR A 138 3.40 14.28 -14.88
CA THR A 138 4.59 14.54 -14.06
C THR A 138 5.13 13.26 -13.44
N LEU A 139 4.25 12.40 -12.89
CA LEU A 139 4.63 11.09 -12.35
C LEU A 139 5.30 10.20 -13.41
N GLN A 140 4.78 10.15 -14.64
CA GLN A 140 5.43 9.40 -15.73
C GLN A 140 6.84 9.89 -16.05
N VAL A 141 7.03 11.21 -16.12
CA VAL A 141 8.35 11.80 -16.40
C VAL A 141 9.29 11.54 -15.23
N MET A 142 8.81 11.68 -13.99
CA MET A 142 9.56 11.38 -12.77
C MET A 142 10.07 9.94 -12.77
N ASP A 143 9.18 8.98 -13.02
CA ASP A 143 9.54 7.57 -13.04
C ASP A 143 10.57 7.24 -14.11
N HIS A 144 10.42 7.79 -15.32
CA HIS A 144 11.38 7.58 -16.38
C HIS A 144 12.77 8.12 -16.00
N ILE A 145 12.85 9.35 -15.48
CA ILE A 145 14.13 9.99 -15.16
C ILE A 145 14.84 9.29 -13.99
N PHE A 146 14.13 8.94 -12.91
CA PHE A 146 14.76 8.24 -11.78
C PHE A 146 15.11 6.79 -12.11
N TYR A 147 14.32 6.10 -12.92
CA TYR A 147 14.68 4.77 -13.40
C TYR A 147 16.01 4.80 -14.17
N GLU A 148 16.19 5.75 -15.09
CA GLU A 148 17.47 5.92 -15.81
C GLU A 148 18.62 6.33 -14.88
N ALA A 149 18.37 7.19 -13.88
CA ALA A 149 19.37 7.52 -12.88
C ALA A 149 19.85 6.28 -12.11
N GLN A 150 18.95 5.34 -11.82
CA GLN A 150 19.29 4.07 -11.21
C GLN A 150 20.11 3.19 -12.18
N ARG A 151 19.75 3.13 -13.47
CA ARG A 151 20.52 2.38 -14.49
C ARG A 151 21.95 2.89 -14.68
N GLN A 152 22.16 4.18 -14.41
CA GLN A 152 23.49 4.81 -14.39
C GLN A 152 24.25 4.59 -13.07
N GLY A 153 23.65 3.92 -12.08
CA GLY A 153 24.25 3.69 -10.76
C GLY A 153 24.26 4.92 -9.84
N ARG A 154 23.50 5.98 -10.17
CA ARG A 154 23.46 7.23 -9.38
C ARG A 154 22.64 7.08 -8.11
N ILE A 155 21.62 6.23 -8.16
CA ILE A 155 20.83 5.79 -7.00
C ILE A 155 20.82 4.26 -6.96
N SER A 156 20.62 3.67 -5.76
CA SER A 156 20.78 2.23 -5.56
C SER A 156 19.58 1.40 -6.02
N PHE A 157 18.38 1.96 -5.98
CA PHE A 157 17.12 1.25 -6.24
C PHE A 157 16.04 2.22 -6.75
N TYR A 158 15.10 1.73 -7.55
CA TYR A 158 13.89 2.48 -7.91
C TYR A 158 12.73 1.56 -8.30
N LEU A 159 11.50 2.03 -8.10
CA LEU A 159 10.25 1.41 -8.56
C LEU A 159 9.46 2.42 -9.39
N THR A 160 8.93 2.01 -10.53
CA THR A 160 8.06 2.86 -11.35
C THR A 160 6.58 2.55 -11.07
N SER A 161 5.70 3.48 -11.36
CA SER A 161 4.24 3.37 -11.19
C SER A 161 3.51 3.35 -12.53
N VAL A 162 4.21 3.00 -13.62
CA VAL A 162 3.66 3.00 -14.99
C VAL A 162 2.48 2.04 -15.10
N GLY A 163 1.33 2.58 -15.50
CA GLY A 163 0.04 1.89 -15.55
C GLY A 163 -0.85 2.19 -14.35
N GLU A 164 -0.32 2.73 -13.26
CA GLU A 164 -1.02 2.95 -11.99
C GLU A 164 -1.11 4.45 -11.61
N GLU A 165 -0.87 5.35 -12.57
CA GLU A 165 -0.83 6.80 -12.38
C GLU A 165 -2.21 7.35 -12.00
N ALA A 166 -3.28 6.86 -12.60
CA ALA A 166 -4.65 7.27 -12.26
C ALA A 166 -5.00 6.87 -10.82
N ILE A 167 -4.65 5.66 -10.38
CA ILE A 167 -4.87 5.23 -8.99
C ILE A 167 -4.14 6.17 -8.03
N ASN A 168 -2.89 6.50 -8.31
CA ASN A 168 -2.08 7.39 -7.50
C ASN A 168 -2.71 8.79 -7.35
N ILE A 169 -2.97 9.45 -8.49
CA ILE A 169 -3.35 10.86 -8.50
C ILE A 169 -4.83 11.07 -8.18
N ALA A 170 -5.72 10.28 -8.80
CA ALA A 170 -7.16 10.46 -8.62
C ALA A 170 -7.62 10.06 -7.22
N SER A 171 -7.00 9.04 -6.61
CA SER A 171 -7.29 8.73 -5.21
C SER A 171 -6.87 9.88 -4.29
N ALA A 172 -5.66 10.43 -4.46
CA ALA A 172 -5.19 11.56 -3.67
C ALA A 172 -6.05 12.82 -3.85
N ALA A 173 -6.55 13.05 -5.07
CA ALA A 173 -7.46 14.15 -5.40
C ALA A 173 -8.82 14.06 -4.71
N ALA A 174 -9.28 12.85 -4.43
CA ALA A 174 -10.56 12.61 -3.75
C ALA A 174 -10.50 12.81 -2.22
N LEU A 175 -9.28 12.81 -1.65
CA LEU A 175 -9.02 12.89 -0.21
C LEU A 175 -8.88 14.33 0.30
N SER A 176 -9.11 14.51 1.59
CA SER A 176 -8.72 15.71 2.33
C SER A 176 -7.22 15.68 2.65
N PRO A 177 -6.55 16.83 2.78
CA PRO A 177 -5.20 16.90 3.35
C PRO A 177 -5.09 16.28 4.75
N ASP A 178 -6.18 16.27 5.53
CA ASP A 178 -6.24 15.72 6.89
C ASP A 178 -6.35 14.19 6.94
N ASP A 179 -6.67 13.53 5.82
CA ASP A 179 -6.72 12.06 5.78
C ASP A 179 -5.30 11.50 5.85
N VAL A 180 -5.11 10.45 6.65
CA VAL A 180 -3.80 9.87 6.92
C VAL A 180 -3.52 8.73 5.95
N VAL A 181 -2.46 8.86 5.16
CA VAL A 181 -2.08 7.87 4.13
C VAL A 181 -1.02 6.92 4.66
N LEU A 182 -1.30 5.62 4.58
CA LEU A 182 -0.40 4.52 4.89
C LEU A 182 -0.10 3.73 3.60
N PRO A 183 0.94 4.13 2.86
CA PRO A 183 1.26 3.58 1.53
C PRO A 183 1.91 2.20 1.59
N GLN A 184 2.04 1.55 0.43
CA GLN A 184 2.86 0.35 0.27
C GLN A 184 4.26 0.71 -0.24
N TYR A 185 4.37 1.21 -1.48
CA TYR A 185 5.62 1.66 -2.11
C TYR A 185 5.42 2.17 -3.55
N ARG A 186 4.22 2.03 -4.13
CA ARG A 186 3.90 2.46 -5.51
C ARG A 186 2.92 3.63 -5.52
N GLU A 187 2.95 4.41 -4.43
CA GLU A 187 2.08 5.56 -4.19
C GLU A 187 2.81 6.93 -4.24
N PRO A 188 3.93 7.13 -4.96
CA PRO A 188 4.62 8.43 -4.94
C PRO A 188 3.75 9.56 -5.52
N GLY A 189 2.78 9.23 -6.38
CA GLY A 189 1.85 10.22 -6.91
C GLY A 189 0.92 10.82 -5.84
N VAL A 190 0.66 10.10 -4.74
CA VAL A 190 -0.13 10.64 -3.61
C VAL A 190 0.64 11.77 -2.92
N LEU A 191 1.94 11.58 -2.69
CA LEU A 191 2.82 12.62 -2.16
C LEU A 191 2.96 13.80 -3.13
N LEU A 192 3.15 13.50 -4.42
CA LEU A 192 3.24 14.50 -5.47
C LEU A 192 1.97 15.39 -5.50
N TRP A 193 0.79 14.79 -5.45
CA TRP A 193 -0.49 15.51 -5.38
C TRP A 193 -0.59 16.42 -4.14
N ARG A 194 -0.09 15.94 -2.99
CA ARG A 194 -0.07 16.67 -1.73
C ARG A 194 1.00 17.75 -1.65
N GLY A 195 1.83 17.91 -2.68
CA GLY A 195 2.83 18.98 -2.76
C GLY A 195 4.22 18.60 -2.27
N PHE A 196 4.52 17.30 -2.16
CA PHE A 196 5.91 16.84 -2.02
C PHE A 196 6.67 17.17 -3.30
N THR A 197 7.74 17.92 -3.16
CA THR A 197 8.51 18.49 -4.26
C THR A 197 9.40 17.44 -4.93
N LEU A 198 9.72 17.68 -6.20
CA LEU A 198 10.66 16.84 -6.96
C LEU A 198 12.06 16.81 -6.33
N GLU A 199 12.44 17.88 -5.64
CA GLU A 199 13.68 17.96 -4.86
C GLU A 199 13.61 17.06 -3.62
N GLU A 200 12.51 17.08 -2.86
CA GLU A 200 12.32 16.18 -1.71
C GLU A 200 12.35 14.70 -2.15
N PHE A 201 11.74 14.35 -3.30
CA PHE A 201 11.86 13.01 -3.89
C PHE A 201 13.32 12.65 -4.20
N ALA A 202 14.04 13.54 -4.89
CA ALA A 202 15.44 13.33 -5.22
C ALA A 202 16.30 13.16 -3.96
N ASN A 203 16.13 14.01 -2.96
CA ASN A 203 16.91 13.96 -1.72
C ASN A 203 16.76 12.60 -1.01
N GLN A 204 15.54 12.06 -0.92
CA GLN A 204 15.30 10.73 -0.35
C GLN A 204 15.97 9.63 -1.20
N CYS A 205 15.82 9.64 -2.53
CA CYS A 205 16.45 8.62 -3.38
C CYS A 205 17.97 8.65 -3.33
N PHE A 206 18.58 9.83 -3.12
CA PHE A 206 20.01 9.96 -2.94
C PHE A 206 20.45 9.71 -1.49
N GLY A 207 19.55 9.68 -0.51
CA GLY A 207 19.89 9.54 0.91
C GLY A 207 20.89 10.62 1.39
N ASN A 208 20.70 11.85 0.92
CA ASN A 208 21.58 12.96 1.24
C ASN A 208 21.14 13.69 2.52
N ARG A 209 21.87 14.74 2.92
CA ARG A 209 21.61 15.47 4.17
C ARG A 209 20.27 16.20 4.20
N ALA A 210 19.69 16.50 3.03
CA ALA A 210 18.38 17.11 2.91
C ALA A 210 17.23 16.08 2.94
N ASP A 211 17.53 14.78 2.97
CA ASP A 211 16.53 13.74 3.22
C ASP A 211 16.03 13.78 4.66
N TYR A 212 14.70 13.94 4.83
CA TYR A 212 14.04 13.85 6.13
C TYR A 212 14.19 12.47 6.79
N GLY A 213 14.35 11.41 5.99
CA GLY A 213 14.66 10.05 6.43
C GLY A 213 16.13 9.82 6.80
N LYS A 214 16.97 10.86 6.72
CA LYS A 214 18.39 10.86 7.07
C LYS A 214 19.19 9.79 6.32
N GLY A 215 18.78 9.41 5.11
CA GLY A 215 19.44 8.39 4.30
C GLY A 215 19.43 6.98 4.88
N ARG A 216 18.56 6.71 5.87
CA ARG A 216 18.52 5.41 6.57
C ARG A 216 17.73 4.33 5.83
N GLN A 217 16.79 4.75 4.98
CA GLN A 217 15.90 3.85 4.25
C GLN A 217 16.33 3.73 2.79
N MET A 218 15.93 2.63 2.17
CA MET A 218 16.11 2.40 0.74
C MET A 218 15.44 3.53 -0.08
N PRO A 219 15.99 3.91 -1.25
CA PRO A 219 15.30 4.82 -2.17
C PRO A 219 13.85 4.35 -2.41
N ILE A 220 12.93 5.29 -2.61
CA ILE A 220 11.47 5.13 -2.71
C ILE A 220 10.71 4.90 -1.41
N HIS A 221 11.38 4.77 -0.27
CA HIS A 221 10.74 4.71 1.04
C HIS A 221 10.42 6.11 1.57
N TYR A 222 9.59 6.84 0.83
CA TYR A 222 9.19 8.20 1.19
C TYR A 222 8.33 8.24 2.46
N GLY A 223 8.38 9.36 3.17
CA GLY A 223 7.58 9.66 4.35
C GLY A 223 7.49 11.16 4.58
N SER A 224 6.35 11.66 5.05
CA SER A 224 6.19 13.08 5.34
C SER A 224 5.03 13.38 6.29
N ASN A 225 5.36 13.83 7.51
CA ASN A 225 4.37 14.31 8.48
C ASN A 225 3.59 15.52 7.95
N ARG A 226 4.25 16.44 7.23
CA ARG A 226 3.61 17.63 6.63
C ARG A 226 2.45 17.27 5.70
N HIS A 227 2.53 16.13 5.04
CA HIS A 227 1.55 15.68 4.06
C HIS A 227 0.68 14.54 4.59
N ASN A 228 0.65 14.29 5.92
CA ASN A 228 -0.08 13.16 6.53
C ASN A 228 0.17 11.83 5.80
N TYR A 229 1.44 11.54 5.50
CA TYR A 229 1.87 10.38 4.75
C TYR A 229 2.90 9.59 5.54
N PHE A 230 2.51 8.41 6.02
CA PHE A 230 3.36 7.53 6.81
C PHE A 230 4.57 7.08 5.99
N THR A 231 5.72 6.98 6.67
CA THR A 231 6.95 6.49 6.06
C THR A 231 6.76 5.05 5.61
N ILE A 232 7.06 4.79 4.34
CA ILE A 232 7.04 3.45 3.75
C ILE A 232 8.00 2.51 4.50
N SER A 233 7.60 1.24 4.61
CA SER A 233 8.48 0.14 5.02
C SER A 233 8.42 -1.00 4.00
N SER A 234 9.52 -1.75 3.83
CA SER A 234 9.54 -2.89 2.89
C SER A 234 8.62 -4.05 3.26
N PRO A 235 8.44 -4.43 4.56
CA PRO A 235 7.56 -5.51 4.95
C PRO A 235 6.12 -5.31 4.45
N ILE A 236 5.65 -6.23 3.62
CA ILE A 236 4.36 -6.13 2.94
C ILE A 236 3.22 -6.24 3.94
N ALA A 237 2.15 -5.47 3.71
CA ALA A 237 0.89 -5.50 4.44
C ALA A 237 0.93 -5.02 5.90
N THR A 238 2.12 -4.80 6.49
CA THR A 238 2.25 -4.33 7.89
C THR A 238 1.53 -3.02 8.16
N GLN A 239 1.38 -2.17 7.14
CA GLN A 239 0.67 -0.91 7.21
C GLN A 239 -0.87 -1.08 7.33
N LEU A 240 -1.43 -2.24 6.99
CA LEU A 240 -2.88 -2.48 6.99
C LEU A 240 -3.49 -2.49 8.41
N PRO A 241 -2.99 -3.28 9.37
CA PRO A 241 -3.47 -3.20 10.76
C PRO A 241 -3.09 -1.87 11.41
N GLN A 242 -1.98 -1.24 11.01
CA GLN A 242 -1.64 0.11 11.45
C GLN A 242 -2.70 1.13 10.99
N ALA A 243 -3.18 1.03 9.74
CA ALA A 243 -4.24 1.89 9.22
C ALA A 243 -5.56 1.68 9.97
N ALA A 244 -5.89 0.44 10.36
CA ALA A 244 -7.01 0.17 11.25
C ALA A 244 -6.88 0.89 12.59
N GLY A 245 -5.70 0.86 13.20
CA GLY A 245 -5.40 1.58 14.44
C GLY A 245 -5.47 3.11 14.28
N VAL A 246 -4.90 3.66 13.20
CA VAL A 246 -4.98 5.10 12.89
C VAL A 246 -6.43 5.54 12.68
N GLY A 247 -7.20 4.81 11.88
CA GLY A 247 -8.62 5.08 11.68
C GLY A 247 -9.40 5.06 12.99
N TYR A 248 -9.14 4.07 13.84
CA TYR A 248 -9.75 3.98 15.17
C TYR A 248 -9.37 5.18 16.06
N SER A 249 -8.11 5.64 16.02
CA SER A 249 -7.67 6.85 16.72
C SER A 249 -8.44 8.09 16.24
N LEU A 250 -8.56 8.28 14.92
CA LEU A 250 -9.30 9.39 14.33
C LEU A 250 -10.77 9.40 14.76
N LYS A 251 -11.38 8.21 14.84
CA LYS A 251 -12.73 8.04 15.38
C LYS A 251 -12.81 8.48 16.85
N MET A 252 -11.91 7.98 17.70
CA MET A 252 -11.90 8.33 19.13
C MET A 252 -11.72 9.84 19.36
N GLU A 253 -10.91 10.48 18.53
CA GLU A 253 -10.69 11.93 18.53
C GLU A 253 -11.81 12.74 17.84
N LYS A 254 -12.82 12.07 17.28
CA LYS A 254 -13.93 12.67 16.53
C LYS A 254 -13.44 13.57 15.39
N LYS A 255 -12.37 13.17 14.72
CA LYS A 255 -11.81 13.88 13.55
C LYS A 255 -12.67 13.59 12.31
N ASN A 256 -12.89 14.60 11.49
CA ASN A 256 -13.52 14.48 10.17
C ASN A 256 -12.52 13.97 9.11
N ALA A 257 -11.83 12.89 9.43
CA ALA A 257 -10.74 12.32 8.65
C ALA A 257 -10.76 10.79 8.72
N CYS A 258 -10.18 10.14 7.72
CA CYS A 258 -10.03 8.69 7.67
C CYS A 258 -8.56 8.29 7.49
N ALA A 259 -8.26 7.03 7.78
CA ALA A 259 -7.03 6.40 7.33
C ALA A 259 -7.24 5.84 5.92
N VAL A 260 -6.23 5.95 5.07
CA VAL A 260 -6.25 5.41 3.71
C VAL A 260 -5.01 4.56 3.53
N THR A 261 -5.17 3.33 3.11
CA THR A 261 -4.04 2.42 2.92
C THR A 261 -4.09 1.70 1.59
N PHE A 262 -2.91 1.48 1.03
CA PHE A 262 -2.75 0.86 -0.28
C PHE A 262 -2.10 -0.52 -0.13
N ILE A 263 -2.51 -1.46 -0.99
CA ILE A 263 -1.89 -2.79 -1.07
C ILE A 263 -1.99 -3.33 -2.48
N GLY A 264 -0.94 -4.00 -2.98
CA GLY A 264 -1.02 -4.78 -4.21
C GLY A 264 -1.79 -6.09 -4.02
N ASP A 265 -2.28 -6.70 -5.11
CA ASP A 265 -2.94 -8.01 -5.12
C ASP A 265 -2.14 -9.09 -4.35
N GLY A 266 -0.82 -9.12 -4.55
CA GLY A 266 0.10 -10.01 -3.82
C GLY A 266 0.07 -9.85 -2.30
N GLY A 267 0.02 -8.60 -1.83
CA GLY A 267 0.02 -8.31 -0.39
C GLY A 267 -1.27 -8.73 0.31
N THR A 268 -2.35 -8.99 -0.43
CA THR A 268 -3.61 -9.47 0.15
C THR A 268 -3.60 -10.93 0.60
N SER A 269 -2.48 -11.63 0.39
CA SER A 269 -2.24 -12.98 0.90
C SER A 269 -1.38 -13.00 2.17
N GLU A 270 -0.90 -11.85 2.64
CA GLU A 270 -0.25 -11.74 3.96
C GLU A 270 -1.28 -11.79 5.09
N GLY A 271 -0.89 -12.33 6.25
CA GLY A 271 -1.76 -12.42 7.43
C GLY A 271 -2.26 -11.05 7.91
N ASP A 272 -1.45 -10.00 7.74
CA ASP A 272 -1.80 -8.63 8.13
C ASP A 272 -2.96 -8.05 7.31
N PHE A 273 -3.22 -8.56 6.10
CA PHE A 273 -4.43 -8.19 5.34
C PHE A 273 -5.69 -8.67 6.06
N HIS A 274 -5.71 -9.92 6.51
CA HIS A 274 -6.80 -10.48 7.31
C HIS A 274 -6.98 -9.69 8.62
N ALA A 275 -5.89 -9.46 9.35
CA ALA A 275 -5.92 -8.74 10.61
C ALA A 275 -6.46 -7.30 10.44
N GLY A 276 -5.93 -6.56 9.47
CA GLY A 276 -6.32 -5.16 9.22
C GLY A 276 -7.79 -5.00 8.85
N LEU A 277 -8.30 -5.82 7.93
CA LEU A 277 -9.71 -5.75 7.52
C LEU A 277 -10.63 -6.12 8.68
N ASN A 278 -10.37 -7.25 9.36
CA ASN A 278 -11.24 -7.71 10.45
C ASN A 278 -11.25 -6.71 11.62
N PHE A 279 -10.09 -6.17 12.02
CA PHE A 279 -10.05 -5.15 13.06
C PHE A 279 -10.79 -3.88 12.65
N ALA A 280 -10.60 -3.39 11.42
CA ALA A 280 -11.29 -2.20 10.96
C ALA A 280 -12.83 -2.38 10.93
N ALA A 281 -13.30 -3.57 10.55
CA ALA A 281 -14.73 -3.88 10.53
C ALA A 281 -15.32 -3.97 11.94
N VAL A 282 -14.74 -4.81 12.81
CA VAL A 282 -15.23 -5.03 14.18
C VAL A 282 -15.14 -3.77 15.03
N MET A 283 -14.07 -3.00 14.84
CA MET A 283 -13.87 -1.75 15.57
C MET A 283 -14.57 -0.57 14.93
N GLU A 284 -15.29 -0.74 13.82
CA GLU A 284 -15.95 0.34 13.06
C GLU A 284 -14.97 1.51 12.88
N ALA A 285 -13.82 1.24 12.23
CA ALA A 285 -12.78 2.23 12.01
C ALA A 285 -12.97 2.91 10.64
N PRO A 286 -12.89 4.25 10.53
CA PRO A 286 -12.94 4.98 9.27
C PRO A 286 -11.65 4.73 8.45
N VAL A 287 -11.66 3.66 7.65
CA VAL A 287 -10.51 3.23 6.86
C VAL A 287 -10.91 2.94 5.41
N ILE A 288 -10.16 3.47 4.46
CA ILE A 288 -10.28 3.09 3.05
C ILE A 288 -9.12 2.18 2.69
N PHE A 289 -9.44 0.93 2.35
CA PHE A 289 -8.48 -0.04 1.82
C PHE A 289 -8.51 0.02 0.30
N ILE A 290 -7.41 0.46 -0.33
CA ILE A 290 -7.28 0.52 -1.79
C ILE A 290 -6.34 -0.60 -2.24
N CYS A 291 -6.92 -1.66 -2.78
CA CYS A 291 -6.19 -2.77 -3.38
C CYS A 291 -5.92 -2.49 -4.86
N ARG A 292 -4.64 -2.34 -5.23
CA ARG A 292 -4.17 -2.24 -6.60
C ARG A 292 -3.97 -3.63 -7.18
N ASN A 293 -4.97 -4.14 -7.86
CA ASN A 293 -4.87 -5.44 -8.52
C ASN A 293 -4.31 -5.24 -9.92
N ASN A 294 -2.98 -5.40 -10.05
CA ASN A 294 -2.25 -5.14 -11.28
C ASN A 294 -1.85 -6.42 -12.04
N GLY A 295 -2.38 -7.57 -11.58
CA GLY A 295 -2.18 -8.89 -12.17
C GLY A 295 -0.94 -9.64 -11.69
N TRP A 296 0.00 -9.00 -10.98
CA TRP A 296 1.34 -9.54 -10.76
C TRP A 296 2.01 -9.13 -9.45
N ALA A 297 2.36 -10.13 -8.64
CA ALA A 297 3.25 -10.00 -7.47
C ALA A 297 4.68 -10.44 -7.82
N ILE A 298 5.56 -9.50 -8.16
CA ILE A 298 6.87 -9.78 -8.79
C ILE A 298 6.65 -10.62 -10.06
N SER A 299 6.90 -11.94 -10.00
CA SER A 299 6.73 -12.92 -11.07
C SER A 299 5.52 -13.84 -10.90
N THR A 300 4.76 -13.70 -9.81
CA THR A 300 3.60 -14.54 -9.50
C THR A 300 2.35 -13.91 -10.09
N HIS A 301 1.68 -14.60 -10.99
CA HIS A 301 0.43 -14.16 -11.60
C HIS A 301 -0.74 -14.34 -10.63
N ILE A 302 -1.80 -13.53 -10.74
CA ILE A 302 -2.98 -13.60 -9.85
C ILE A 302 -3.62 -14.99 -9.75
N SER A 303 -3.55 -15.81 -10.81
CA SER A 303 -4.06 -17.20 -10.79
C SER A 303 -3.32 -18.13 -9.83
N GLU A 304 -2.09 -17.78 -9.49
CA GLU A 304 -1.27 -18.46 -8.48
C GLU A 304 -1.38 -17.79 -7.10
N GLN A 305 -1.93 -16.57 -7.05
CA GLN A 305 -2.04 -15.76 -5.84
C GLN A 305 -3.29 -16.09 -5.01
N PHE A 306 -4.45 -16.18 -5.67
CA PHE A 306 -5.73 -16.53 -5.04
C PHE A 306 -6.70 -17.13 -6.06
N ARG A 307 -7.77 -17.75 -5.55
CA ARG A 307 -8.84 -18.36 -6.35
C ARG A 307 -10.18 -17.62 -6.29
N SER A 308 -10.28 -16.63 -5.40
CA SER A 308 -11.46 -15.79 -5.26
C SER A 308 -11.69 -14.94 -6.52
N ASP A 309 -12.92 -14.44 -6.72
CA ASP A 309 -13.22 -13.43 -7.73
C ASP A 309 -12.58 -12.09 -7.31
N GLY A 310 -11.27 -12.00 -7.50
CA GLY A 310 -10.44 -10.89 -7.05
C GLY A 310 -10.46 -10.71 -5.53
N ILE A 311 -10.17 -9.47 -5.13
CA ILE A 311 -10.08 -9.03 -3.74
C ILE A 311 -11.41 -8.45 -3.26
N VAL A 312 -12.24 -7.89 -4.14
CA VAL A 312 -13.52 -7.25 -3.78
C VAL A 312 -14.44 -8.16 -2.95
N VAL A 313 -14.53 -9.47 -3.27
CA VAL A 313 -15.33 -10.44 -2.50
C VAL A 313 -14.83 -10.67 -1.07
N LYS A 314 -13.52 -10.43 -0.83
CA LYS A 314 -12.95 -10.62 0.51
C LYS A 314 -13.52 -9.60 1.49
N GLY A 315 -13.83 -8.37 1.05
CA GLY A 315 -14.41 -7.37 1.94
C GLY A 315 -15.80 -7.78 2.44
N GLN A 316 -16.64 -8.37 1.58
CA GLN A 316 -17.94 -8.92 1.99
C GLN A 316 -17.78 -9.97 3.11
N ALA A 317 -16.75 -10.82 3.04
CA ALA A 317 -16.47 -11.82 4.07
C ALA A 317 -16.13 -11.23 5.45
N TYR A 318 -15.71 -9.95 5.51
CA TYR A 318 -15.47 -9.22 6.76
C TYR A 318 -16.59 -8.23 7.10
N GLY A 319 -17.70 -8.21 6.35
CA GLY A 319 -18.76 -7.21 6.53
C GLY A 319 -18.37 -5.79 6.07
N ILE A 320 -17.42 -5.68 5.14
CA ILE A 320 -16.91 -4.41 4.62
C ILE A 320 -17.55 -4.11 3.26
N ARG A 321 -18.10 -2.89 3.11
CA ARG A 321 -18.60 -2.42 1.81
C ARG A 321 -17.48 -2.38 0.80
N SER A 322 -17.70 -2.98 -0.36
CA SER A 322 -16.64 -3.25 -1.32
C SER A 322 -17.06 -2.88 -2.74
N ILE A 323 -16.15 -2.28 -3.50
CA ILE A 323 -16.36 -1.95 -4.92
C ILE A 323 -15.12 -2.34 -5.74
N ARG A 324 -15.35 -2.85 -6.95
CA ARG A 324 -14.31 -3.03 -7.97
C ARG A 324 -14.39 -1.90 -8.98
N VAL A 325 -13.27 -1.28 -9.30
CA VAL A 325 -13.19 -0.10 -10.16
C VAL A 325 -12.14 -0.27 -11.27
N ASP A 326 -12.36 0.33 -12.43
CA ASP A 326 -11.35 0.42 -13.49
C ASP A 326 -10.26 1.40 -13.01
N GLY A 327 -9.14 0.84 -12.56
CA GLY A 327 -8.02 1.59 -11.99
C GLY A 327 -7.31 2.48 -13.00
N ASN A 328 -7.53 2.28 -14.30
CA ASN A 328 -6.96 3.14 -15.32
C ASN A 328 -7.84 4.38 -15.59
N ASP A 329 -9.01 4.48 -14.96
CA ASP A 329 -10.05 5.48 -15.22
C ASP A 329 -10.01 6.48 -14.09
N ALA A 330 -9.38 7.63 -14.33
CA ALA A 330 -9.21 8.64 -13.29
C ALA A 330 -10.54 9.15 -12.73
N LEU A 331 -11.62 9.23 -13.53
CA LEU A 331 -12.93 9.66 -13.04
C LEU A 331 -13.60 8.58 -12.18
N ALA A 332 -13.47 7.31 -12.57
CA ALA A 332 -14.00 6.20 -11.78
C ALA A 332 -13.25 6.06 -10.43
N VAL A 333 -11.92 6.13 -10.45
CA VAL A 333 -11.10 6.10 -9.23
C VAL A 333 -11.44 7.29 -8.33
N TYR A 334 -11.49 8.51 -8.88
CA TYR A 334 -11.83 9.70 -8.12
C TYR A 334 -13.20 9.56 -7.45
N SER A 335 -14.23 9.17 -8.23
CA SER A 335 -15.60 9.04 -7.72
C SER A 335 -15.70 7.98 -6.64
N ALA A 336 -15.11 6.80 -6.86
CA ALA A 336 -15.16 5.71 -5.89
C ALA A 336 -14.43 6.05 -4.59
N VAL A 337 -13.23 6.65 -4.66
CA VAL A 337 -12.48 7.05 -3.46
C VAL A 337 -13.17 8.19 -2.73
N ARG A 338 -13.77 9.14 -3.46
CA ARG A 338 -14.49 10.26 -2.85
C ARG A 338 -15.72 9.78 -2.10
N SER A 339 -16.53 8.91 -2.70
CA SER A 339 -17.67 8.29 -2.03
C SER A 339 -17.24 7.39 -0.88
N ALA A 340 -16.16 6.63 -1.03
CA ALA A 340 -15.61 5.79 0.05
C ALA A 340 -15.14 6.64 1.24
N ARG A 341 -14.52 7.80 0.99
CA ARG A 341 -14.12 8.73 2.04
C ARG A 341 -15.33 9.29 2.77
N GLU A 342 -16.35 9.71 2.04
CA GLU A 342 -17.59 10.23 2.64
C GLU A 342 -18.25 9.16 3.53
N MET A 343 -18.44 7.95 3.03
CA MET A 343 -18.98 6.82 3.80
C MET A 343 -18.10 6.50 5.02
N ALA A 344 -16.79 6.38 4.83
CA ALA A 344 -15.88 6.00 5.91
C ALA A 344 -15.92 6.99 7.07
N VAL A 345 -15.94 8.29 6.77
CA VAL A 345 -15.93 9.33 7.79
C VAL A 345 -17.30 9.52 8.44
N THR A 346 -18.39 9.50 7.66
CA THR A 346 -19.74 9.76 8.18
C THR A 346 -20.32 8.58 8.94
N GLU A 347 -20.07 7.36 8.47
CA GLU A 347 -20.61 6.13 9.05
C GLU A 347 -19.63 5.43 9.98
N GLN A 348 -18.38 5.89 10.02
CA GLN A 348 -17.31 5.30 10.82
C GLN A 348 -17.12 3.82 10.50
N ARG A 349 -17.14 3.44 9.22
CA ARG A 349 -16.97 2.06 8.78
C ARG A 349 -15.92 1.95 7.68
N PRO A 350 -15.21 0.83 7.59
CA PRO A 350 -14.24 0.66 6.53
C PRO A 350 -14.91 0.47 5.16
N VAL A 351 -14.17 0.82 4.12
CA VAL A 351 -14.53 0.56 2.71
C VAL A 351 -13.35 -0.10 1.99
N LEU A 352 -13.63 -1.11 1.16
CA LEU A 352 -12.63 -1.77 0.32
C LEU A 352 -12.85 -1.39 -1.16
N ILE A 353 -11.79 -0.93 -1.81
CA ILE A 353 -11.76 -0.64 -3.23
C ILE A 353 -10.76 -1.59 -3.89
N GLU A 354 -11.19 -2.42 -4.82
CA GLU A 354 -10.31 -3.16 -5.73
C GLU A 354 -10.16 -2.38 -7.04
N ALA A 355 -9.04 -1.69 -7.22
CA ALA A 355 -8.70 -1.01 -8.45
C ALA A 355 -7.99 -1.95 -9.42
N MET A 356 -8.68 -2.31 -10.51
CA MET A 356 -8.18 -3.20 -11.56
C MET A 356 -7.28 -2.41 -12.50
N THR A 357 -6.01 -2.80 -12.61
CA THR A 357 -5.02 -2.11 -13.44
C THR A 357 -4.02 -3.12 -14.01
N TYR A 358 -2.91 -2.64 -14.55
CA TYR A 358 -1.83 -3.47 -15.05
C TYR A 358 -0.46 -2.86 -14.77
N ARG A 359 0.46 -3.67 -14.25
CA ARG A 359 1.83 -3.24 -14.00
C ARG A 359 2.64 -3.23 -15.29
N VAL A 360 2.61 -2.14 -16.04
CA VAL A 360 3.31 -2.05 -17.34
C VAL A 360 4.84 -2.15 -17.17
N GLY A 361 5.39 -1.46 -16.16
CA GLY A 361 6.81 -1.53 -15.85
C GLY A 361 7.25 -2.88 -15.28
N HIS A 362 8.57 -3.06 -15.13
CA HIS A 362 9.11 -4.15 -14.32
C HIS A 362 8.63 -4.04 -12.86
N HIS A 363 8.79 -5.10 -12.07
CA HIS A 363 8.47 -5.03 -10.66
C HIS A 363 9.27 -3.92 -9.96
N SER A 364 10.58 -3.89 -10.25
CA SER A 364 11.59 -2.96 -9.74
C SER A 364 12.78 -2.85 -10.70
N THR A 365 13.75 -1.99 -10.40
CA THR A 365 15.05 -1.97 -11.10
C THR A 365 15.88 -3.25 -10.91
N SER A 366 15.50 -4.13 -9.99
CA SER A 366 16.14 -5.43 -9.76
C SER A 366 15.42 -6.59 -10.46
N ASP A 367 14.39 -6.28 -11.24
CA ASP A 367 13.54 -7.25 -11.92
C ASP A 367 13.66 -7.13 -13.45
N ASP A 368 13.47 -8.24 -14.13
CA ASP A 368 13.31 -8.30 -15.58
C ASP A 368 12.06 -9.11 -15.89
N SER A 369 10.99 -8.37 -16.18
CA SER A 369 9.67 -8.96 -16.36
C SER A 369 9.47 -9.72 -17.66
N THR A 370 10.37 -9.55 -18.63
CA THR A 370 10.28 -10.24 -19.93
C THR A 370 10.51 -11.75 -19.78
N LYS A 371 11.02 -12.19 -18.62
CA LYS A 371 11.27 -13.60 -18.30
C LYS A 371 10.02 -14.38 -17.90
N TYR A 372 8.93 -13.70 -17.56
CA TYR A 372 7.74 -14.36 -17.00
C TYR A 372 6.41 -13.72 -17.44
N ARG A 373 6.44 -12.71 -18.32
CA ARG A 373 5.25 -12.10 -18.93
C ARG A 373 5.45 -11.96 -20.42
N GLU A 374 4.37 -12.16 -21.17
CA GLU A 374 4.38 -12.03 -22.61
C GLU A 374 4.51 -10.56 -23.04
N ALA A 375 5.31 -10.30 -24.08
CA ALA A 375 5.55 -8.93 -24.56
C ALA A 375 4.27 -8.29 -25.11
N ASP A 376 3.42 -9.06 -25.78
CA ASP A 376 2.15 -8.60 -26.36
C ASP A 376 1.15 -8.18 -25.28
N GLU A 377 1.13 -8.89 -24.14
CA GLU A 377 0.32 -8.53 -22.98
C GLU A 377 0.74 -7.15 -22.45
N ILE A 378 2.04 -6.95 -22.21
CA ILE A 378 2.57 -5.68 -21.71
C ILE A 378 2.27 -4.55 -22.71
N GLN A 379 2.47 -4.79 -24.00
CA GLN A 379 2.27 -3.80 -25.05
C GLN A 379 0.80 -3.41 -25.19
N TYR A 380 -0.13 -4.37 -25.09
CA TYR A 380 -1.57 -4.11 -25.08
C TYR A 380 -1.94 -3.12 -23.96
N TRP A 381 -1.49 -3.38 -22.74
CA TRP A 381 -1.80 -2.50 -21.60
C TRP A 381 -1.12 -1.13 -21.71
N LYS A 382 0.13 -1.11 -22.19
CA LYS A 382 0.89 0.14 -22.39
C LYS A 382 0.27 1.07 -23.41
N MET A 383 -0.28 0.53 -24.50
CA MET A 383 -0.78 1.31 -25.63
C MET A 383 -2.28 1.54 -25.58
N SER A 384 -3.05 0.49 -25.34
CA SER A 384 -4.51 0.50 -25.50
C SER A 384 -5.26 0.80 -24.20
N ARG A 385 -4.63 0.60 -23.04
CA ARG A 385 -5.27 0.75 -21.72
C ARG A 385 -4.54 1.75 -20.81
N ASN A 386 -3.75 2.65 -21.38
CA ASN A 386 -2.94 3.60 -20.61
C ASN A 386 -3.82 4.64 -19.90
N PRO A 387 -3.74 4.79 -18.57
CA PRO A 387 -4.56 5.75 -17.81
C PRO A 387 -4.32 7.20 -18.22
N VAL A 388 -3.07 7.56 -18.49
CA VAL A 388 -2.67 8.93 -18.84
C VAL A 388 -3.22 9.29 -20.22
N ASN A 389 -3.08 8.41 -21.21
CA ASN A 389 -3.63 8.66 -22.54
C ASN A 389 -5.15 8.72 -22.53
N ARG A 390 -5.81 7.82 -21.79
CA ARG A 390 -7.28 7.81 -21.69
C ARG A 390 -7.81 9.10 -21.07
N PHE A 391 -7.17 9.56 -19.98
CA PHE A 391 -7.59 10.78 -19.32
C PHE A 391 -7.23 12.03 -20.14
N ARG A 392 -6.07 12.04 -20.83
CA ARG A 392 -5.68 13.11 -21.75
C ARG A 392 -6.76 13.38 -22.80
N LYS A 393 -7.19 12.33 -23.51
CA LYS A 393 -8.23 12.42 -24.54
C LYS A 393 -9.49 13.08 -23.99
N TRP A 394 -9.92 12.69 -22.79
CA TRP A 394 -11.09 13.28 -22.15
C TRP A 394 -10.90 14.78 -21.87
N VAL A 395 -9.75 15.19 -21.33
CA VAL A 395 -9.47 16.61 -21.03
C VAL A 395 -9.34 17.44 -22.32
N GLU A 396 -8.74 16.89 -23.37
CA GLU A 396 -8.64 17.51 -24.71
C GLU A 396 -10.00 17.63 -25.39
N ASP A 397 -10.84 16.59 -25.35
CA ASP A 397 -12.20 16.60 -25.92
C ASP A 397 -13.11 17.65 -25.25
N ASN A 398 -12.82 18.02 -24.00
CA ASN A 398 -13.50 19.12 -23.29
C ASN A 398 -12.89 20.50 -23.60
N GLY A 399 -11.80 20.58 -24.37
CA GLY A 399 -11.13 21.83 -24.73
C GLY A 399 -10.24 22.42 -23.63
N TRP A 400 -9.86 21.63 -22.63
CA TRP A 400 -9.10 22.09 -21.45
C TRP A 400 -7.59 21.80 -21.54
N TRP A 401 -7.16 21.09 -22.58
CA TRP A 401 -5.76 20.73 -22.79
C TRP A 401 -5.41 20.74 -24.28
N SER A 402 -4.16 21.05 -24.59
CA SER A 402 -3.65 21.09 -25.96
C SER A 402 -2.30 20.38 -26.09
N GLU A 403 -1.88 20.11 -27.32
CA GLU A 403 -0.55 19.59 -27.61
C GLU A 403 0.57 20.56 -27.16
N GLU A 404 0.32 21.87 -27.20
CA GLU A 404 1.28 22.87 -26.70
C GLU A 404 1.45 22.75 -25.18
N ASP A 405 0.34 22.63 -24.45
CA ASP A 405 0.35 22.42 -23.00
C ASP A 405 1.08 21.13 -22.62
N GLU A 406 0.83 20.05 -23.37
CA GLU A 406 1.52 18.76 -23.19
C GLU A 406 3.03 18.89 -23.32
N SER A 407 3.49 19.46 -24.44
CA SER A 407 4.91 19.62 -24.73
C SER A 407 5.60 20.49 -23.68
N LYS A 408 4.94 21.59 -23.28
CA LYS A 408 5.41 22.49 -22.24
C LYS A 408 5.51 21.80 -20.88
N LEU A 409 4.47 21.07 -20.46
CA LEU A 409 4.44 20.36 -19.19
C LEU A 409 5.58 19.33 -19.11
N ARG A 410 5.70 18.46 -20.11
CA ARG A 410 6.72 17.39 -20.10
C ARG A 410 8.14 17.95 -20.16
N SER A 411 8.37 18.98 -20.99
CA SER A 411 9.68 19.65 -21.08
C SER A 411 10.07 20.33 -19.77
N ASN A 412 9.15 21.09 -19.17
CA ASN A 412 9.40 21.77 -17.89
C ASN A 412 9.62 20.78 -16.75
N THR A 413 8.80 19.74 -16.66
CA THR A 413 8.95 18.68 -15.64
C THR A 413 10.31 17.99 -15.78
N ARG A 414 10.71 17.62 -17.00
CA ARG A 414 12.02 17.02 -17.25
C ARG A 414 13.15 17.94 -16.80
N LYS A 415 13.08 19.23 -17.13
CA LYS A 415 14.07 20.23 -16.70
C LYS A 415 14.14 20.32 -15.18
N GLN A 416 13.00 20.41 -14.50
CA GLN A 416 12.92 20.48 -13.04
C GLN A 416 13.49 19.23 -12.37
N LEU A 417 13.19 18.03 -12.87
CA LEU A 417 13.76 16.78 -12.35
C LEU A 417 15.27 16.70 -12.51
N LEU A 418 15.79 17.08 -13.68
CA LEU A 418 17.24 17.10 -13.90
C LEU A 418 17.93 18.10 -12.96
N GLN A 419 17.31 19.26 -12.73
CA GLN A 419 17.79 20.24 -11.75
C GLN A 419 17.73 19.69 -10.31
N ALA A 420 16.63 19.05 -9.93
CA ALA A 420 16.46 18.43 -8.61
C ALA A 420 17.50 17.34 -8.36
N ILE A 421 17.75 16.46 -9.34
CA ILE A 421 18.79 15.42 -9.23
C ILE A 421 20.18 16.06 -9.13
N GLN A 422 20.49 17.06 -9.96
CA GLN A 422 21.79 17.76 -9.88
C GLN A 422 22.00 18.47 -8.55
N ALA A 423 20.93 19.01 -7.94
CA ALA A 423 20.99 19.58 -6.60
C ALA A 423 21.19 18.49 -5.55
N ALA A 424 20.44 17.39 -5.63
CA ALA A 424 20.53 16.25 -4.71
C ALA A 424 21.92 15.60 -4.71
N GLU A 425 22.62 15.56 -5.85
CA GLU A 425 23.99 15.05 -5.96
C GLU A 425 25.05 15.94 -5.32
N LYS A 426 24.78 17.25 -5.22
CA LYS A 426 25.69 18.21 -4.60
C LYS A 426 25.58 18.23 -3.08
N TRP A 427 24.47 17.73 -2.54
CA TRP A 427 24.30 17.57 -1.10
C TRP A 427 25.25 16.48 -0.57
N GLU A 428 25.92 16.80 0.54
CA GLU A 428 26.66 15.83 1.33
C GLU A 428 25.73 14.73 1.85
N LYS A 429 26.31 13.55 2.15
CA LYS A 429 25.60 12.52 2.91
C LYS A 429 25.50 12.92 4.38
N GLN A 430 24.62 12.25 5.12
CA GLN A 430 24.59 12.39 6.58
C GLN A 430 25.91 11.92 7.21
N PRO A 431 26.35 12.53 8.32
CA PRO A 431 27.46 12.01 9.10
C PRO A 431 27.18 10.57 9.57
N LEU A 432 28.21 9.73 9.67
CA LEU A 432 28.04 8.33 10.11
C LEU A 432 27.45 8.21 11.51
N THR A 433 27.65 9.21 12.36
CA THR A 433 27.09 9.28 13.72
C THR A 433 25.56 9.34 13.73
N GLU A 434 24.92 9.79 12.64
CA GLU A 434 23.45 9.75 12.52
C GLU A 434 22.89 8.32 12.50
N LEU A 435 23.71 7.29 12.26
CA LEU A 435 23.31 5.88 12.36
C LEU A 435 22.77 5.53 13.75
N PHE A 436 23.29 6.17 14.81
CA PHE A 436 22.94 5.88 16.20
C PHE A 436 21.80 6.74 16.74
N ASN A 437 21.40 7.77 16.01
CA ASN A 437 20.29 8.66 16.39
C ASN A 437 18.94 8.03 16.04
N ASP A 438 17.89 8.40 16.79
CA ASP A 438 16.49 8.00 16.59
C ASP A 438 16.21 6.47 16.61
N VAL A 439 17.16 5.66 17.07
CA VAL A 439 16.90 4.24 17.43
C VAL A 439 15.95 4.19 18.63
N TYR A 440 16.13 5.11 19.56
CA TYR A 440 15.24 5.45 20.66
C TYR A 440 15.05 6.97 20.67
N ASP A 441 14.02 7.45 21.36
CA ASP A 441 13.77 8.91 21.54
C ASP A 441 14.95 9.59 22.26
N VAL A 442 15.48 8.95 23.30
CA VAL A 442 16.72 9.34 23.97
C VAL A 442 17.76 8.26 23.73
N LYS A 443 18.92 8.64 23.19
CA LYS A 443 20.03 7.73 22.91
C LYS A 443 20.51 7.08 24.22
N PRO A 444 20.45 5.74 24.36
CA PRO A 444 20.94 5.08 25.55
C PRO A 444 22.47 5.00 25.55
N LYS A 445 23.06 4.90 26.75
CA LYS A 445 24.51 4.92 26.96
C LYS A 445 25.28 3.92 26.11
N ASN A 446 24.73 2.73 25.88
CA ASN A 446 25.39 1.73 25.03
C ASN A 446 25.49 2.16 23.55
N LEU A 447 24.57 2.98 23.04
CA LEU A 447 24.68 3.57 21.70
C LEU A 447 25.65 4.75 21.67
N GLU A 448 25.77 5.51 22.76
CA GLU A 448 26.81 6.55 22.90
C GLU A 448 28.22 5.93 22.89
N GLU A 449 28.41 4.81 23.62
CA GLU A 449 29.67 4.06 23.64
C GLU A 449 30.01 3.48 22.27
N GLN A 450 29.01 2.97 21.53
CA GLN A 450 29.20 2.49 20.15
C GLN A 450 29.54 3.63 19.18
N GLU A 451 28.89 4.78 19.31
CA GLU A 451 29.19 5.96 18.51
C GLU A 451 30.63 6.42 18.75
N LEU A 452 31.07 6.51 20.01
CA LEU A 452 32.45 6.85 20.35
C LEU A 452 33.44 5.83 19.78
N GLY A 453 33.13 4.53 19.89
CA GLY A 453 33.94 3.48 19.28
C GLY A 453 34.07 3.62 17.76
N LEU A 454 33.01 4.05 17.06
CA LEU A 454 33.07 4.34 15.63
C LEU A 454 33.96 5.56 15.34
N LYS A 455 33.85 6.64 16.12
CA LYS A 455 34.70 7.83 15.98
C LYS A 455 36.18 7.46 16.06
N GLU A 456 36.55 6.75 17.12
CA GLU A 456 37.92 6.30 17.31
C GLU A 456 38.41 5.37 16.19
N LEU A 457 37.54 4.53 15.65
CA LEU A 457 37.89 3.62 14.55
C LEU A 457 38.18 4.39 13.26
N VAL A 458 37.33 5.34 12.90
CA VAL A 458 37.52 6.16 11.69
C VAL A 458 38.78 7.03 11.81
N GLU A 459 39.06 7.57 12.99
CA GLU A 459 40.30 8.30 13.26
C GLU A 459 41.56 7.43 13.11
N LYS A 460 41.50 6.16 13.53
CA LYS A 460 42.61 5.20 13.42
C LYS A 460 42.81 4.68 11.99
N GLN A 461 41.73 4.59 11.21
CA GLN A 461 41.73 3.95 9.89
C GLN A 461 40.98 4.78 8.82
N PRO A 462 41.34 6.05 8.59
CA PRO A 462 40.58 6.93 7.70
C PRO A 462 40.56 6.44 6.25
N GLN A 463 41.58 5.69 5.81
CA GLN A 463 41.69 5.15 4.45
C GLN A 463 40.67 4.04 4.13
N ASP A 464 40.07 3.43 5.15
CA ASP A 464 39.10 2.34 4.98
C ASP A 464 37.67 2.87 4.74
N TYR A 465 37.48 4.20 4.78
CA TYR A 465 36.20 4.88 4.59
C TYR A 465 36.23 5.77 3.32
N PRO A 466 35.09 5.99 2.66
CA PRO A 466 35.08 6.75 1.42
C PRO A 466 35.44 8.23 1.66
N HIS A 467 36.10 8.87 0.68
CA HIS A 467 36.47 10.28 0.77
C HIS A 467 35.23 11.21 0.88
N GLY A 468 35.34 12.24 1.72
CA GLY A 468 34.26 13.21 1.95
C GLY A 468 33.19 12.76 2.96
N PHE A 469 33.43 11.67 3.67
CA PHE A 469 32.57 11.24 4.78
C PHE A 469 32.90 12.03 6.06
N HIS A 470 31.85 12.44 6.75
CA HIS A 470 31.93 13.13 8.04
C HIS A 470 31.51 12.17 9.16
N VAL A 471 32.17 12.29 10.30
CA VAL A 471 31.84 11.57 11.53
C VAL A 471 31.34 12.56 12.56
#